data_AF-A0A924S392-F1
#
_entry.id   AF-A0A924S392-F1
#
_cell.length_a   1.000
_cell.length_b   1.000
_cell.length_c   1.000
_cell.angle_alpha   90.00
_cell.angle_beta   90.00
_cell.angle_gamma   90.00
#
_symmetry.space_group_name_H-M   'P 1'
#
loop_
_entity.id
_entity.type
_entity.pdbx_description
1 polymer ?
#
loop_
_entity_poly.entity_id
_entity_poly.type
_entity_poly.pdbx_seq_one_letter_code
_entity_poly.pdbx_strand_id
1 'polypeptide(L)'
;ACYAANAEFQDEVFTLHGRDEIAAMWNMLCEATRSKGMDAWSLDYGDVAADASTAGAHWEAHYRFSATGRLVHNRIDARFTFCDGLIASHRDRFDFWAWSRQALGAPGWLLGWTPLLRRKVAARAASNLAAFRSHAA
;
A
#
# COMPACT_ATOMS: atom_id res chain seq x y z
N ALA A 1 -10.97 14.03 2.77
CA ALA A 1 -10.53 12.62 2.83
C ALA A 1 -11.74 11.72 2.62
N CYS A 2 -11.65 10.68 1.78
CA CYS A 2 -12.78 9.80 1.44
C CYS A 2 -13.02 8.67 2.45
N TYR A 3 -12.16 8.52 3.46
CA TYR A 3 -12.27 7.51 4.51
C TYR A 3 -13.14 7.99 5.68
N ALA A 4 -13.96 7.08 6.20
CA ALA A 4 -14.67 7.26 7.47
C ALA A 4 -13.69 7.42 8.63
N ALA A 5 -14.12 8.09 9.72
CA ALA A 5 -13.23 8.38 10.85
C ALA A 5 -12.60 7.11 11.45
N ASN A 6 -13.37 6.04 11.55
CA ASN A 6 -12.99 4.72 12.06
C ASN A 6 -12.67 3.70 10.96
N ALA A 7 -12.28 4.15 9.76
CA ALA A 7 -12.02 3.25 8.65
C ALA A 7 -10.88 2.26 8.92
N GLU A 8 -10.96 1.08 8.31
CA GLU A 8 -9.91 0.06 8.35
C GLU A 8 -9.20 -0.06 7.00
N PHE A 9 -7.88 -0.23 7.02
CA PHE A 9 -7.08 -0.53 5.83
C PHE A 9 -6.23 -1.78 6.05
N GLN A 10 -6.19 -2.66 5.06
CA GLN A 10 -5.31 -3.82 5.07
C GLN A 10 -4.75 -4.10 3.69
N ASP A 11 -3.44 -4.33 3.62
CA ASP A 11 -2.78 -4.97 2.48
C ASP A 11 -1.84 -6.09 2.96
N GLU A 12 -0.90 -6.52 2.12
CA GLU A 12 0.04 -7.58 2.50
C GLU A 12 1.17 -7.12 3.46
N VAL A 13 1.29 -5.82 3.71
CA VAL A 13 2.34 -5.12 4.48
C VAL A 13 1.78 -4.35 5.69
N PHE A 14 0.65 -3.68 5.54
CA PHE A 14 0.02 -2.78 6.49
C PHE A 14 -1.33 -3.32 6.99
N THR A 15 -1.61 -3.07 8.26
CA THR A 15 -2.94 -3.19 8.89
C THR A 15 -3.12 -1.92 9.72
N LEU A 16 -4.02 -1.03 9.29
CA LEU A 16 -4.16 0.32 9.85
C LEU A 16 -5.60 0.58 10.28
N HIS A 17 -5.76 1.42 11.31
CA HIS A 17 -7.07 1.76 11.86
C HIS A 17 -7.23 3.27 12.01
N GLY A 18 -8.35 3.78 11.53
CA GLY A 18 -8.70 5.19 11.55
C GLY A 18 -8.16 5.95 10.36
N ARG A 19 -8.94 6.95 9.95
CA ARG A 19 -8.65 7.81 8.79
C ARG A 19 -7.25 8.42 8.81
N ASP A 20 -6.79 8.87 9.98
CA ASP A 20 -5.57 9.67 10.08
C ASP A 20 -4.32 8.82 9.86
N GLU A 21 -4.33 7.57 10.33
CA GLU A 21 -3.24 6.61 10.08
C GLU A 21 -3.19 6.20 8.60
N ILE A 22 -4.36 5.94 8.00
CA ILE A 22 -4.47 5.61 6.57
C ILE A 22 -4.00 6.79 5.70
N ALA A 23 -4.40 8.01 6.04
CA ALA A 23 -3.96 9.22 5.34
C ALA A 23 -2.45 9.44 5.45
N ALA A 24 -1.88 9.21 6.64
CA ALA A 24 -0.43 9.30 6.85
C ALA A 24 0.33 8.29 6.00
N MET A 25 -0.17 7.06 5.86
CA MET A 25 0.42 6.05 4.99
C MET A 25 0.43 6.52 3.53
N TRP A 26 -0.70 6.98 2.99
CA TRP A 26 -0.75 7.47 1.61
C TRP A 26 0.17 8.68 1.38
N ASN A 27 0.23 9.62 2.33
CA ASN A 27 1.15 10.76 2.26
C ASN A 27 2.62 10.31 2.23
N MET A 28 3.00 9.41 3.13
CA MET A 28 4.35 8.83 3.19
C MET A 28 4.72 8.17 1.85
N LEU A 29 3.82 7.40 1.25
CA LEU A 29 4.05 6.75 -0.04
C LEU A 29 4.20 7.77 -1.17
N CYS A 30 3.34 8.79 -1.24
CA CYS A 30 3.45 9.85 -2.23
C CYS A 30 4.76 10.65 -2.10
N GLU A 31 5.19 10.98 -0.88
CA GLU A 31 6.47 11.66 -0.63
C GLU A 31 7.66 10.79 -1.01
N ALA A 32 7.63 9.51 -0.64
CA ALA A 32 8.64 8.54 -1.02
C ALA A 32 8.77 8.43 -2.55
N THR A 33 7.66 8.34 -3.28
CA THR A 33 7.66 8.31 -4.76
C THR A 33 8.28 9.59 -5.33
N ARG A 34 7.84 10.78 -4.88
CA ARG A 34 8.39 12.06 -5.36
C ARG A 34 9.89 12.19 -5.10
N SER A 35 10.35 11.78 -3.91
CA SER A 35 11.78 11.86 -3.54
C SER A 35 12.68 10.90 -4.32
N LYS A 36 12.14 9.81 -4.87
CA LYS A 36 12.87 8.84 -5.69
C LYS A 36 12.83 9.11 -7.19
N GLY A 37 12.12 10.15 -7.61
CA GLY A 37 11.91 10.49 -9.00
C GLY A 37 10.59 9.96 -9.54
N MET A 38 9.95 10.79 -10.36
CA MET A 38 8.68 10.49 -11.02
C MET A 38 8.87 9.85 -12.41
N ASP A 39 10.12 9.66 -12.85
CA ASP A 39 10.47 9.08 -14.16
C ASP A 39 9.91 7.67 -14.35
N ALA A 40 9.85 6.91 -13.26
CA ALA A 40 9.33 5.55 -13.23
C ALA A 40 7.89 5.45 -12.72
N TRP A 41 7.26 6.57 -12.33
CA TRP A 41 5.92 6.55 -11.76
C TRP A 41 4.85 6.45 -12.85
N SER A 42 4.01 5.43 -12.77
CA SER A 42 2.73 5.38 -13.47
C SER A 42 1.68 4.65 -12.63
N LEU A 43 0.42 4.96 -12.89
CA LEU A 43 -0.73 4.35 -12.23
C LEU A 43 -1.82 4.12 -13.28
N ASP A 44 -2.19 2.86 -13.47
CA ASP A 44 -3.29 2.43 -14.32
C ASP A 44 -4.35 1.75 -13.45
N TYR A 45 -5.62 1.88 -13.83
CA TYR A 45 -6.72 1.26 -13.10
C TYR A 45 -7.84 0.84 -14.05
N GLY A 46 -8.60 -0.17 -13.63
CA GLY A 46 -9.67 -0.78 -14.41
C GLY A 46 -10.56 -1.68 -13.57
N ASP A 47 -11.47 -2.40 -14.24
CA ASP A 47 -12.39 -3.35 -13.60
C ASP A 47 -13.14 -2.78 -12.39
N VAL A 48 -13.51 -1.51 -12.49
CA VAL A 48 -14.20 -0.78 -11.42
C VAL A 48 -15.67 -1.22 -11.39
N ALA A 49 -16.08 -1.79 -10.26
CA ALA A 49 -17.46 -2.14 -9.97
C ALA A 49 -17.85 -1.60 -8.61
N ALA A 50 -18.99 -0.90 -8.51
CA ALA A 50 -19.43 -0.30 -7.26
C ALA A 50 -20.97 -0.31 -7.15
N ASP A 51 -21.44 -0.48 -5.92
CA ASP A 51 -22.81 -0.23 -5.49
C ASP A 51 -22.82 0.71 -4.28
N ALA A 52 -23.98 0.89 -3.63
CA ALA A 52 -24.12 1.80 -2.49
C ALA A 52 -23.32 1.37 -1.24
N SER A 53 -22.95 0.09 -1.14
CA SER A 53 -22.37 -0.55 0.03
C SER A 53 -20.96 -1.11 -0.19
N THR A 54 -20.61 -1.48 -1.42
CA THR A 54 -19.31 -2.08 -1.75
C THR A 54 -18.74 -1.56 -3.07
N ALA A 55 -17.42 -1.65 -3.22
CA ALA A 55 -16.75 -1.49 -4.51
C ALA A 55 -15.55 -2.41 -4.65
N GLY A 56 -15.13 -2.62 -5.89
CA GLY A 56 -13.86 -3.24 -6.26
C GLY A 56 -13.22 -2.49 -7.42
N ALA A 57 -11.90 -2.60 -7.50
CA ALA A 57 -11.11 -2.08 -8.63
C ALA A 57 -9.82 -2.89 -8.77
N HIS A 58 -9.35 -3.05 -10.00
CA HIS A 58 -8.00 -3.49 -10.29
C HIS A 58 -7.12 -2.27 -10.54
N TRP A 59 -5.93 -2.22 -9.94
CA TRP A 59 -4.98 -1.13 -10.19
C TRP A 59 -3.55 -1.62 -10.23
N GLU A 60 -2.76 -1.00 -11.09
CA GLU A 60 -1.37 -1.31 -11.32
C GLU A 60 -0.51 -0.06 -11.13
N ALA A 61 0.56 -0.17 -10.35
CA ALA A 61 1.47 0.93 -10.09
C ALA A 61 2.91 0.56 -10.46
N HIS A 62 3.55 1.42 -11.24
CA HIS A 62 4.99 1.38 -11.49
C HIS A 62 5.69 2.44 -10.64
N TYR A 63 6.76 2.06 -9.94
CA TYR A 63 7.52 2.99 -9.11
C TYR A 63 8.92 2.48 -8.76
N ARG A 64 9.77 3.36 -8.21
CA ARG A 64 11.04 2.99 -7.57
C ARG A 64 10.81 2.72 -6.09
N PHE A 65 11.12 1.50 -5.63
CA PHE A 65 11.00 1.16 -4.21
C PHE A 65 11.99 1.96 -3.37
N SER A 66 11.49 2.65 -2.33
CA SER A 66 12.27 3.68 -1.63
C SER A 66 13.51 3.15 -0.91
N ALA A 67 13.46 1.91 -0.40
CA ALA A 67 14.58 1.32 0.34
C ALA A 67 15.72 0.83 -0.56
N THR A 68 15.45 0.44 -1.81
CA THR A 68 16.44 -0.23 -2.68
C THR A 68 16.65 0.45 -4.03
N GLY A 69 15.78 1.40 -4.40
CA GLY A 69 15.79 2.07 -5.71
C GLY A 69 15.32 1.19 -6.88
N ARG A 70 14.94 -0.06 -6.63
CA ARG A 70 14.53 -1.02 -7.66
C ARG A 70 13.16 -0.68 -8.22
N LEU A 71 12.98 -0.94 -9.52
CA LEU A 71 11.68 -0.80 -10.18
C LEU A 71 10.73 -1.90 -9.69
N VAL A 72 9.51 -1.51 -9.39
CA VAL A 72 8.41 -2.38 -8.99
C VAL A 72 7.21 -2.08 -9.86
N HIS A 73 6.64 -3.13 -10.43
CA HIS A 73 5.29 -3.16 -10.97
C HIS A 73 4.41 -3.92 -9.96
N ASN A 74 3.57 -3.18 -9.25
CA ASN A 74 2.64 -3.74 -8.26
C ASN A 74 1.25 -3.84 -8.86
N ARG A 75 0.67 -5.03 -8.87
CA ARG A 75 -0.67 -5.31 -9.42
C ARG A 75 -1.58 -5.67 -8.27
N ILE A 76 -2.65 -4.92 -8.08
CA ILE A 76 -3.41 -4.89 -6.84
C ILE A 76 -4.90 -4.99 -7.14
N ASP A 77 -5.57 -5.88 -6.43
CA ASP A 77 -7.03 -5.97 -6.39
C ASP A 77 -7.53 -5.31 -5.11
N ALA A 78 -8.23 -4.18 -5.26
CA ALA A 78 -8.80 -3.42 -4.18
C ALA A 78 -10.26 -3.81 -3.93
N ARG A 79 -10.66 -3.90 -2.67
CA ARG A 79 -12.06 -4.05 -2.23
C ARG A 79 -12.40 -3.01 -1.18
N PHE A 80 -13.57 -2.41 -1.32
CA PHE A 80 -14.06 -1.34 -0.46
C PHE A 80 -15.43 -1.70 0.11
N THR A 81 -15.69 -1.26 1.34
CA THR A 81 -17.05 -1.11 1.87
C THR A 81 -17.30 0.35 2.19
N PHE A 82 -18.56 0.77 2.10
CA PHE A 82 -18.98 2.14 2.34
C PHE A 82 -19.96 2.24 3.51
N CYS A 83 -19.84 3.34 4.26
CA CYS A 83 -20.78 3.76 5.28
C CYS A 83 -20.96 5.27 5.13
N ASP A 84 -22.22 5.72 4.99
CA ASP A 84 -22.57 7.13 4.77
C ASP A 84 -21.80 7.81 3.62
N GLY A 85 -21.57 7.06 2.53
CA GLY A 85 -20.84 7.53 1.35
C GLY A 85 -19.32 7.67 1.55
N LEU A 86 -18.78 7.23 2.70
CA LEU A 86 -17.35 7.19 3.00
C LEU A 86 -16.82 5.76 3.00
N ILE A 87 -15.54 5.59 2.69
CA ILE A 87 -14.88 4.27 2.75
C ILE A 87 -14.76 3.85 4.22
N ALA A 88 -15.43 2.77 4.59
CA ALA A 88 -15.39 2.18 5.93
C ALA A 88 -14.31 1.09 6.04
N SER A 89 -14.11 0.27 5.00
CA SER A 89 -12.97 -0.64 4.93
C SER A 89 -12.36 -0.62 3.54
N HIS A 90 -11.04 -0.67 3.45
CA HIS A 90 -10.30 -0.84 2.21
C HIS A 90 -9.31 -1.99 2.35
N ARG A 91 -9.44 -2.99 1.48
CA ARG A 91 -8.53 -4.13 1.44
C ARG A 91 -7.88 -4.24 0.07
N ASP A 92 -6.56 -4.09 0.05
CA ASP A 92 -5.73 -4.36 -1.11
C ASP A 92 -5.15 -5.78 -1.04
N ARG A 93 -5.09 -6.45 -2.19
CA ARG A 93 -4.46 -7.76 -2.35
C ARG A 93 -3.47 -7.72 -3.50
N PHE A 94 -2.27 -8.23 -3.27
CA PHE A 94 -1.26 -8.42 -4.30
C PHE A 94 -0.40 -9.65 -3.99
N ASP A 95 0.28 -10.19 -5.00
CA ASP A 95 1.23 -11.28 -4.77
C ASP A 95 2.49 -10.75 -4.06
N PHE A 96 2.54 -10.94 -2.75
CA PHE A 96 3.66 -10.51 -1.92
C PHE A 96 4.99 -11.12 -2.37
N TRP A 97 5.02 -12.36 -2.85
CA TRP A 97 6.27 -12.98 -3.27
C TRP A 97 6.77 -12.36 -4.59
N ALA A 98 5.88 -12.20 -5.58
CA ALA A 98 6.21 -11.51 -6.82
C ALA A 98 6.64 -10.06 -6.57
N TRP A 99 5.95 -9.34 -5.68
CA TRP A 99 6.30 -8.00 -5.26
C TRP A 99 7.67 -7.95 -4.57
N SER A 100 7.90 -8.81 -3.56
CA SER A 100 9.13 -8.79 -2.77
C SER A 100 10.37 -9.12 -3.60
N ARG A 101 10.24 -9.98 -4.62
CA ARG A 101 11.29 -10.25 -5.61
C ARG A 101 11.74 -8.98 -6.34
N GLN A 102 10.78 -8.14 -6.75
CA GLN A 102 11.08 -6.87 -7.43
C GLN A 102 11.68 -5.86 -6.44
N ALA A 103 11.02 -5.66 -5.29
CA ALA A 103 11.36 -4.64 -4.31
C ALA A 103 12.69 -4.90 -3.59
N LEU A 104 12.97 -6.15 -3.21
CA LEU A 104 14.10 -6.51 -2.34
C LEU A 104 15.25 -7.19 -3.08
N GLY A 105 15.04 -7.73 -4.29
CA GLY A 105 16.06 -8.49 -5.01
C GLY A 105 16.32 -9.86 -4.38
N ALA A 106 17.58 -10.19 -4.11
CA ALA A 106 17.98 -11.52 -3.63
C ALA A 106 17.26 -11.99 -2.34
N PRO A 107 17.10 -11.16 -1.29
CA PRO A 107 16.27 -11.53 -0.14
C PRO A 107 14.81 -11.84 -0.49
N GLY A 108 14.20 -11.06 -1.40
CA GLY A 108 12.81 -11.30 -1.84
C GLY A 108 12.67 -12.57 -2.68
N TRP A 109 13.67 -12.86 -3.51
CA TRP A 109 13.72 -14.08 -4.30
C TRP A 109 13.88 -15.34 -3.44
N LEU A 110 14.83 -15.33 -2.50
CA LEU A 110 15.14 -16.49 -1.67
C LEU A 110 14.14 -16.72 -0.54
N LEU A 111 13.59 -15.64 0.04
CA LEU A 111 12.84 -15.70 1.30
C LEU A 111 11.42 -15.13 1.21
N GLY A 112 10.98 -14.59 0.07
CA GLY A 112 9.66 -13.93 -0.02
C GLY A 112 8.46 -14.86 0.09
N TRP A 113 8.66 -16.17 -0.05
CA TRP A 113 7.66 -17.20 0.27
C TRP A 113 7.53 -17.47 1.78
N THR A 114 8.47 -16.98 2.60
CA THR A 114 8.47 -17.24 4.05
C THR A 114 7.65 -16.22 4.84
N PRO A 115 6.95 -16.63 5.91
CA PRO A 115 6.28 -15.69 6.81
C PRO A 115 7.23 -14.72 7.52
N LEU A 116 8.51 -15.09 7.67
CA LEU A 116 9.52 -14.28 8.34
C LEU A 116 9.82 -13.00 7.57
N LEU A 117 9.99 -13.09 6.23
CA LEU A 117 10.24 -11.90 5.42
C LEU A 117 9.04 -10.97 5.44
N ARG A 118 7.82 -11.51 5.31
CA ARG A 118 6.59 -10.71 5.39
C ARG A 118 6.50 -9.94 6.72
N ARG A 119 6.71 -10.62 7.86
CA ARG A 119 6.70 -9.97 9.18
C ARG A 119 7.78 -8.89 9.29
N LYS A 120 8.98 -9.14 8.78
CA LYS A 120 10.08 -8.16 8.79
C LYS A 120 9.76 -6.92 7.95
N VAL A 121 9.18 -7.11 6.76
CA VAL A 121 8.75 -6.02 5.88
C VAL A 121 7.64 -5.21 6.54
N ALA A 122 6.61 -5.88 7.07
CA ALA A 122 5.50 -5.23 7.79
C ALA A 122 6.00 -4.42 9.00
N ALA A 123 6.86 -5.00 9.84
CA ALA A 123 7.43 -4.32 11.00
C ALA A 123 8.26 -3.09 10.60
N ARG A 124 9.05 -3.18 9.52
CA ARG A 124 9.82 -2.04 9.00
C ARG A 124 8.91 -0.95 8.45
N ALA A 125 7.86 -1.32 7.72
CA ALA A 125 6.89 -0.39 7.16
C ALA A 125 6.12 0.35 8.27
N ALA A 126 5.67 -0.36 9.31
CA ALA A 126 5.04 0.23 10.49
C ALA A 126 5.97 1.19 11.23
N SER A 127 7.25 0.83 11.41
CA SER A 127 8.24 1.71 12.02
C SER A 127 8.49 2.99 11.21
N ASN A 128 8.55 2.89 9.88
CA ASN A 128 8.69 4.06 9.02
C ASN A 128 7.45 4.96 9.09
N LEU A 129 6.24 4.38 9.09
CA LEU A 129 4.99 5.14 9.23
C LEU A 129 4.90 5.87 10.57
N ALA A 130 5.29 5.20 11.66
CA ALA A 130 5.35 5.83 12.98
C ALA A 130 6.32 7.02 13.00
N ALA A 131 7.51 6.87 12.41
CA ALA A 131 8.47 7.96 12.28
C ALA A 131 7.97 9.11 11.39
N PHE A 132 7.25 8.80 10.31
CA PHE A 132 6.63 9.83 9.46
C PHE A 132 5.60 10.65 10.23
N ARG A 133 4.72 9.96 10.97
CA ARG A 133 3.67 10.59 11.79
C ARG A 133 4.23 11.46 12.91
N SER A 134 5.39 11.12 13.48
CA SER A 134 6.02 11.93 14.52
C SER A 134 6.69 13.22 14.01
N HIS A 135 7.07 13.27 12.72
CA HIS A 135 7.65 14.48 12.10
C HIS A 135 6.58 15.40 11.49
N ALA A 136 5.40 14.87 11.17
CA ALA A 136 4.28 15.62 10.59
C ALA A 136 3.36 16.27 11.65
N ALA A 137 3.56 15.95 12.93
CA ALA A 137 2.85 16.54 14.08
C ALA A 137 3.58 17.76 14.61
#